data_AF-A0A963P833-F1
#
_entry.id   AF-A0A963P833-F1
#
_cell.length_a   1.000
_cell.length_b   1.000
_cell.length_c   1.000
_cell.angle_alpha   90.00
_cell.angle_beta   90.00
_cell.angle_gamma   90.00
#
_symmetry.space_group_name_H-M   'P 1'
#
loop_
_entity.id
_entity.type
_entity.pdbx_description
1 polymer ?
#
loop_
_entity_poly.entity_id
_entity_poly.type
_entity_poly.pdbx_seq_one_letter_code
_entity_poly.pdbx_strand_id
1 'polypeptide(L)' 'MLRRTLLSSAALAGLGVSTTVLAAPAVGQKAPAFSLPDTAGKAVALSSFRGRHVVLEWVNPG' A
#
# COMPACT_ATOMS: atom_id res chain seq x y z
N MET A 1 34.69 -17.97 44.19
CA MET A 1 33.40 -17.26 44.07
C MET A 1 32.64 -17.88 42.91
N LEU A 2 31.45 -18.40 43.22
CA LEU A 2 30.75 -19.43 42.48
C LEU A 2 29.98 -18.86 41.27
N ARG A 3 30.16 -19.51 40.13
CA ARG A 3 29.42 -19.37 38.86
C ARG A 3 27.91 -19.44 39.11
N ARG A 4 27.11 -18.64 38.37
CA ARG A 4 25.79 -18.96 37.76
C ARG A 4 24.82 -17.78 37.81
N THR A 5 24.68 -17.08 36.68
CA THR A 5 23.58 -16.15 36.38
C THR A 5 23.82 -15.69 34.91
N LEU A 6 22.90 -15.66 33.94
CA LEU A 6 21.44 -15.69 33.88
C LEU A 6 20.96 -16.23 32.52
N LEU A 7 19.91 -17.03 32.59
CA LEU A 7 18.67 -16.99 31.79
C LEU A 7 18.79 -16.67 30.28
N SER A 8 18.57 -17.73 29.51
CA SER A 8 18.18 -17.74 28.10
C SER A 8 17.16 -16.64 27.76
N SER A 9 17.55 -15.70 26.90
CA SER A 9 16.62 -14.74 26.31
C SER A 9 15.83 -15.43 25.20
N ALA A 10 14.52 -15.53 25.41
CA ALA A 10 13.56 -16.09 24.48
C ALA A 10 13.59 -15.34 23.15
N ALA A 11 13.58 -16.10 22.05
CA ALA A 11 13.52 -15.58 20.70
C ALA A 11 12.29 -14.69 20.51
N LEU A 12 12.52 -13.42 20.11
CA LEU A 12 11.45 -12.54 19.66
C LEU A 12 10.81 -13.16 18.41
N ALA A 13 9.53 -13.48 18.53
CA ALA A 13 8.67 -13.94 17.45
C ALA A 13 8.72 -12.95 16.28
N GLY A 14 9.02 -13.48 15.09
CA GLY A 14 8.97 -12.73 13.84
C GLY A 14 7.55 -12.23 13.59
N LEU A 15 7.33 -10.95 13.81
CA LEU A 15 6.20 -10.21 13.26
C LEU A 15 6.40 -10.18 11.74
N GLY A 16 5.78 -11.15 11.07
CA GLY A 16 5.74 -11.21 9.61
C GLY A 16 5.19 -9.89 9.08
N VAL A 17 6.04 -9.14 8.40
CA VAL A 17 5.60 -8.01 7.58
C VAL A 17 4.71 -8.61 6.49
N SER A 18 3.40 -8.44 6.63
CA SER A 18 2.46 -8.70 5.53
C SER A 18 2.76 -7.70 4.42
N THR A 19 3.65 -8.07 3.52
CA THR A 19 3.85 -7.33 2.28
C THR A 19 2.58 -7.53 1.45
N THR A 20 1.73 -6.51 1.39
CA THR A 20 0.64 -6.48 0.43
C THR A 20 1.25 -6.38 -0.96
N VAL A 21 1.52 -7.52 -1.58
CA VAL A 21 1.83 -7.61 -3.00
C VAL A 21 0.57 -7.18 -3.75
N LEU A 22 0.56 -5.93 -4.21
CA LEU A 22 -0.45 -5.44 -5.13
C LEU A 22 -0.18 -6.08 -6.49
N ALA A 23 -0.98 -7.09 -6.83
CA ALA A 23 -1.00 -7.64 -8.18
C ALA A 23 -1.29 -6.52 -9.20
N ALA A 24 -0.67 -6.61 -10.38
CA ALA A 24 -0.94 -5.67 -11.45
C ALA A 24 -2.46 -5.68 -11.78
N PRO A 25 -3.06 -4.51 -12.06
CA PRO A 25 -4.47 -4.46 -12.43
C PRO A 25 -4.71 -5.27 -13.71
N ALA A 26 -5.74 -6.13 -13.68
CA ALA A 26 -6.12 -6.97 -14.80
C ALA A 26 -7.33 -6.40 -15.56
N VAL A 27 -7.35 -6.58 -16.88
CA VAL A 27 -8.48 -6.16 -17.74
C VAL A 27 -9.76 -6.90 -17.32
N GLY A 28 -10.88 -6.19 -17.36
CA GLY A 28 -12.20 -6.73 -16.98
C GLY A 28 -12.43 -6.78 -15.46
N GLN A 29 -11.40 -6.58 -14.63
CA GLN A 29 -11.56 -6.41 -13.19
C GLN A 29 -11.88 -4.96 -12.84
N LYS A 30 -12.50 -4.77 -11.68
CA LYS A 30 -12.72 -3.44 -11.13
C LYS A 30 -11.38 -2.74 -10.88
N ALA A 31 -11.24 -1.51 -11.36
CA ALA A 31 -10.05 -0.70 -11.11
C ALA A 31 -9.82 -0.53 -9.58
N PRO A 32 -8.56 -0.61 -9.10
CA PRO A 32 -8.23 -0.38 -7.70
C PRO A 32 -8.70 0.99 -7.23
N ALA A 33 -9.19 1.07 -6.00
CA ALA A 33 -9.57 2.35 -5.41
C ALA A 33 -8.30 3.17 -5.10
N PHE A 34 -8.30 4.44 -5.52
CA PHE A 34 -7.27 5.41 -5.13
C PHE A 34 -7.88 6.81 -4.97
N SER A 35 -7.14 7.65 -4.26
CA SER A 35 -7.40 9.08 -4.11
C SER A 35 -6.07 9.82 -4.21
N LEU A 36 -6.04 10.87 -5.03
CA LEU A 36 -4.85 11.69 -5.26
C LEU A 36 -5.23 13.17 -5.18
N PRO A 37 -4.33 14.06 -4.73
CA PRO A 37 -4.54 15.49 -4.88
C PRO A 37 -4.54 15.87 -6.38
N ASP A 38 -5.44 16.77 -6.77
CA ASP A 38 -5.33 17.46 -8.04
C ASP A 38 -4.24 18.56 -8.00
N THR A 39 -4.07 19.30 -9.10
CA THR A 39 -3.06 20.35 -9.21
C THR A 39 -3.30 21.54 -8.29
N ALA A 40 -4.48 21.66 -7.69
CA ALA A 40 -4.82 22.65 -6.67
C ALA A 40 -4.76 22.08 -5.24
N GLY A 41 -4.32 20.82 -5.07
CA GLY A 41 -4.21 20.14 -3.79
C GLY A 41 -5.51 19.54 -3.26
N LYS A 42 -6.61 19.60 -4.02
CA LYS A 42 -7.89 19.02 -3.60
C LYS A 42 -7.85 17.51 -3.82
N ALA A 43 -8.26 16.74 -2.81
CA ALA A 43 -8.37 15.29 -2.93
C ALA A 43 -9.46 14.90 -3.95
N VAL A 44 -9.09 14.05 -4.92
CA VAL A 44 -9.98 13.49 -5.94
C VAL A 44 -9.90 11.97 -5.87
N ALA A 45 -11.05 11.31 -5.69
CA ALA A 45 -11.16 9.86 -5.63
C ALA A 45 -11.71 9.28 -6.94
N LEU A 46 -11.21 8.11 -7.35
CA LEU A 46 -11.73 7.40 -8.52
C LEU A 46 -13.25 7.14 -8.44
N SER A 47 -13.77 6.92 -7.22
CA SER A 47 -15.19 6.66 -6.98
C SER A 47 -16.11 7.83 -7.34
N SER A 48 -15.59 9.06 -7.41
CA SER A 48 -16.34 10.25 -7.82
C SER A 48 -16.75 10.23 -9.29
N PHE A 49 -16.15 9.37 -10.11
CA PHE A 49 -16.42 9.26 -11.55
C PHE A 49 -17.25 8.04 -11.96
N ARG A 50 -17.94 7.38 -11.01
CA ARG A 50 -18.78 6.21 -11.33
C ARG A 50 -19.83 6.51 -12.41
N GLY A 51 -20.06 5.54 -13.28
CA GLY A 51 -21.00 5.68 -14.40
C GLY A 51 -20.42 6.41 -15.63
N ARG A 52 -19.13 6.77 -15.60
CA ARG A 52 -18.44 7.43 -16.71
C ARG A 52 -17.28 6.56 -17.20
N HIS A 53 -16.95 6.67 -18.48
CA HIS A 53 -15.65 6.23 -18.98
C HIS A 53 -14.58 7.21 -18.51
N VAL A 54 -13.50 6.68 -17.92
CA VAL A 54 -12.40 7.45 -17.34
C VAL A 54 -11.09 6.86 -17.87
N VAL A 55 -10.19 7.73 -18.30
CA VAL A 55 -8.82 7.37 -18.71
C VAL A 55 -7.88 7.88 -17.63
N LEU A 56 -6.99 7.00 -17.14
CA LEU A 56 -5.88 7.40 -16.30
C LEU A 56 -4.68 7.70 -17.20
N GLU A 57 -4.40 8.97 -17.41
CA GLU A 57 -3.23 9.43 -18.15
C GLU A 57 -2.15 9.86 -17.16
N TRP A 58 -0.90 9.46 -17.41
CA TRP A 58 0.25 9.84 -16.59
C TRP A 58 1.25 10.62 -17.42
N VAL A 59 1.59 11.81 -16.95
CA VAL A 59 2.65 12.67 -17.50
C VAL A 59 3.72 12.86 -16.43
N ASN A 60 4.99 12.65 -16.79
CA ASN A 60 6.15 12.95 -15.95
C ASN A 60 7.02 13.98 -16.69
N PRO A 61 6.83 15.29 -16.46
CA PRO A 61 7.68 16.30 -17.07
C PRO A 61 9.11 16.16 -16.52
N GLY A 62 10.07 15.99 -17.42
CA GLY A 62 11.50 15.96 -17.11
C GLY A 62 12.07 17.34 -16.85
#